data_AF-A0A0T5NW94-F1
#
_entry.id   AF-A0A0T5NW94-F1
#
_cell.length_a   1.000
_cell.length_b   1.000
_cell.length_c   1.000
_cell.angle_alpha   90.00
_cell.angle_beta   90.00
_cell.angle_gamma   90.00
#
_symmetry.space_group_name_H-M   'P 1'
#
loop_
_entity.id
_entity.type
_entity.pdbx_description
1 polymer ?
#
loop_
_entity_poly.entity_id
_entity_poly.type
_entity_poly.pdbx_seq_one_letter_code
_entity_poly.pdbx_strand_id
1 'polypeptide(L)'
;MPDTILQTVVAVAVIILLARVNGLRSFSKMSSFDFALTLASGSVVATLMTTSSRFLPGIIALAALFALRFAISALRVHFRAVEHLVDTRPIILMHEGRILDDNLRLARVTRADIRAKLREANALEPDQVRAVVMEATGDVSVLHGDRLDPSLLKGVSWGRVTPPAGNAHT
;
A
#
# COMPACT_ATOMS: atom_id res chain seq x y z
N MET A 1 -31.93 -19.09 9.52
CA MET A 1 -31.60 -17.87 10.29
C MET A 1 -30.62 -18.12 11.45
N PRO A 2 -30.72 -19.16 12.31
CA PRO A 2 -29.70 -19.41 13.35
C PRO A 2 -28.34 -19.87 12.77
N ASP A 3 -28.37 -20.50 11.59
CA ASP A 3 -27.20 -20.86 10.81
C ASP A 3 -26.35 -19.64 10.42
N THR A 4 -26.99 -18.50 10.12
CA THR A 4 -26.30 -17.26 9.73
C THR A 4 -25.45 -16.67 10.86
N ILE A 5 -25.94 -16.71 12.10
CA ILE A 5 -25.18 -16.23 13.27
C ILE A 5 -23.95 -17.11 13.48
N LEU A 6 -24.13 -18.43 13.43
CA LEU A 6 -23.02 -19.38 13.56
C LEU A 6 -21.99 -19.22 12.44
N GLN A 7 -22.45 -19.11 11.18
CA GLN A 7 -21.57 -18.87 10.03
C GLN A 7 -20.80 -17.56 10.15
N THR A 8 -21.45 -16.51 10.65
CA THR A 8 -20.79 -15.22 10.91
C THR A 8 -19.71 -15.34 11.96
N VAL A 9 -20.00 -15.97 13.10
CA VAL A 9 -19.02 -16.17 14.17
C VAL A 9 -17.84 -16.99 13.68
N VAL A 10 -18.09 -18.07 12.93
CA VAL A 10 -17.03 -18.92 12.36
C VAL A 10 -16.21 -18.16 11.30
N ALA A 11 -16.85 -17.40 10.40
CA ALA A 11 -16.14 -16.62 9.39
C ALA A 11 -15.23 -15.56 10.03
N VAL A 12 -15.70 -14.87 11.08
CA VAL A 12 -14.89 -13.91 11.85
C VAL A 12 -13.76 -14.62 12.60
N ALA A 13 -14.00 -15.79 13.20
CA ALA A 13 -12.94 -16.55 13.85
C ALA A 13 -11.85 -16.99 12.85
N VAL A 14 -12.25 -17.47 11.66
CA VAL A 14 -11.33 -17.89 10.59
C VAL A 14 -10.51 -16.71 10.07
N ILE A 15 -11.12 -15.55 9.78
CA ILE A 15 -10.35 -14.40 9.28
C ILE A 15 -9.36 -13.89 10.34
N ILE A 16 -9.74 -13.89 11.63
CA ILE A 16 -8.83 -13.51 12.71
C ILE A 16 -7.66 -14.50 12.81
N LEU A 17 -7.92 -15.80 12.73
CA LEU A 17 -6.88 -16.82 12.75
C LEU A 17 -5.91 -16.66 11.57
N LEU A 18 -6.43 -16.52 10.36
CA LEU A 18 -5.63 -16.32 9.15
C LEU A 18 -4.81 -15.02 9.21
N ALA A 19 -5.39 -13.94 9.73
CA ALA A 19 -4.70 -12.67 9.94
C ALA A 19 -3.59 -12.77 11.00
N ARG A 20 -3.79 -13.55 12.06
CA ARG A 20 -2.76 -13.83 13.07
C ARG A 20 -1.57 -14.58 12.46
N VAL A 21 -1.82 -15.58 11.61
CA VAL A 21 -0.77 -16.32 10.90
C VAL A 21 0.02 -15.41 9.95
N ASN A 22 -0.66 -14.49 9.27
CA ASN A 22 -0.02 -13.54 8.34
C ASN A 22 0.61 -12.32 9.05
N GLY A 23 0.40 -12.17 10.36
CA GLY A 23 0.97 -11.10 11.18
C GLY A 23 0.35 -9.71 10.96
N LEU A 24 0.97 -8.68 11.56
CA LEU A 24 0.52 -7.27 11.53
C LEU A 24 0.36 -6.69 10.11
N ARG A 25 1.00 -7.31 9.11
CA ARG A 25 0.95 -6.90 7.70
C ARG A 25 -0.38 -7.22 7.00
N SER A 26 -1.25 -8.05 7.61
CA SER A 26 -2.51 -8.50 6.98
C SER A 26 -3.48 -7.36 6.61
N PHE A 27 -3.42 -6.24 7.34
CA PHE A 27 -4.31 -5.09 7.09
C PHE A 27 -3.56 -3.79 6.74
N SER A 28 -2.23 -3.76 6.86
CA SER A 28 -1.44 -2.63 6.38
C SER A 28 -1.44 -2.61 4.85
N LYS A 29 -1.76 -1.45 4.27
CA LYS A 29 -1.48 -1.18 2.86
C LYS A 29 0.03 -1.00 2.74
N MET A 30 0.76 -2.06 2.42
CA MET A 30 2.20 -1.97 2.10
C MET A 30 2.46 -2.01 0.59
N SER A 31 1.46 -2.39 -0.20
CA SER A 31 1.47 -2.42 -1.66
C SER A 31 0.04 -2.33 -2.19
N SER A 32 -0.15 -1.87 -3.42
CA SER A 32 -1.45 -1.96 -4.12
C SER A 32 -1.98 -3.40 -4.17
N PHE A 33 -1.08 -4.39 -4.27
CA PHE A 33 -1.46 -5.80 -4.27
C PHE A 33 -2.04 -6.25 -2.92
N ASP A 34 -1.38 -5.87 -1.83
CA ASP A 34 -1.85 -6.16 -0.46
C ASP A 34 -3.25 -5.55 -0.22
N PHE A 35 -3.48 -4.35 -0.76
CA PHE A 35 -4.79 -3.70 -0.71
C PHE A 35 -5.86 -4.44 -1.53
N ALA A 36 -5.54 -4.87 -2.75
CA ALA A 36 -6.46 -5.63 -3.60
C ALA A 36 -6.87 -6.96 -2.96
N LEU A 37 -5.93 -7.69 -2.36
CA LEU A 37 -6.22 -8.94 -1.65
C LEU A 37 -7.07 -8.73 -0.39
N THR A 38 -6.86 -7.61 0.34
CA THR A 38 -7.71 -7.25 1.48
C THR A 38 -9.16 -7.02 1.03
N LEU A 39 -9.36 -6.30 -0.09
CA LEU A 39 -10.70 -6.05 -0.63
C LEU A 39 -11.38 -7.35 -1.11
N ALA A 40 -10.64 -8.21 -1.82
CA ALA A 40 -11.13 -9.52 -2.24
C ALA A 40 -11.54 -10.39 -1.04
N SER A 41 -10.73 -10.41 0.03
CA SER A 41 -11.02 -11.15 1.26
C SER A 41 -12.31 -10.66 1.92
N GLY A 42 -12.53 -9.34 1.98
CA GLY A 42 -13.77 -8.75 2.49
C GLY A 42 -15.01 -9.21 1.71
N SER A 43 -14.91 -9.27 0.37
CA SER A 43 -15.98 -9.77 -0.49
C SER A 43 -16.30 -11.25 -0.24
N VAL A 44 -15.28 -12.10 -0.07
CA VAL A 44 -15.45 -13.52 0.27
C VAL A 44 -16.13 -13.68 1.63
N VAL A 45 -15.73 -12.90 2.64
CA VAL A 45 -16.36 -12.94 3.98
C VAL A 45 -17.82 -12.50 3.93
N ALA A 46 -18.14 -11.44 3.18
CA ALA A 46 -19.53 -11.03 2.98
C ALA A 46 -20.37 -12.14 2.32
N THR A 47 -19.78 -12.87 1.37
CA THR A 47 -20.44 -14.01 0.72
C THR A 47 -20.67 -15.18 1.68
N LEU A 48 -19.69 -15.47 2.55
CA LEU A 48 -19.80 -16.49 3.60
C LEU A 48 -20.95 -16.21 4.58
N MET A 49 -21.18 -14.94 4.90
CA MET A 49 -22.21 -14.51 5.85
C MET A 49 -23.61 -14.47 5.23
N THR A 50 -23.71 -14.32 3.90
CA THR A 50 -25.00 -14.12 3.22
C THR A 50 -25.52 -15.36 2.49
N THR A 51 -24.64 -16.33 2.18
CA THR A 51 -25.00 -17.49 1.34
C THR A 51 -24.64 -18.82 2.01
N SER A 52 -25.59 -19.44 2.71
CA SER A 52 -25.39 -20.69 3.45
C SER A 52 -24.85 -21.86 2.59
N SER A 53 -25.27 -21.97 1.31
CA SER A 53 -24.85 -23.06 0.41
C SER A 53 -23.39 -22.96 -0.06
N ARG A 54 -22.72 -21.82 0.16
CA ARG A 54 -21.33 -21.58 -0.26
C ARG A 54 -20.36 -21.44 0.91
N PHE A 55 -20.74 -21.91 2.10
CA PHE A 55 -19.91 -21.76 3.29
C PHE A 55 -18.53 -22.45 3.16
N LEU A 56 -18.50 -23.74 2.82
CA LEU A 56 -17.23 -24.46 2.68
C LEU A 56 -16.38 -23.96 1.48
N PRO A 57 -16.94 -23.74 0.28
CA PRO A 57 -16.21 -23.11 -0.82
C PRO A 57 -15.65 -21.73 -0.46
N GLY A 58 -16.39 -20.91 0.31
CA GLY A 58 -15.93 -19.60 0.73
C GLY A 58 -14.78 -19.66 1.74
N ILE A 59 -14.78 -20.63 2.66
CA ILE A 59 -13.64 -20.85 3.58
C ILE A 59 -12.39 -21.26 2.79
N ILE A 60 -12.55 -22.18 1.82
CA ILE A 60 -11.45 -22.61 0.95
C ILE A 60 -10.91 -21.42 0.13
N ALA A 61 -11.79 -20.60 -0.43
CA ALA A 61 -11.40 -19.40 -1.17
C ALA A 61 -10.65 -18.40 -0.28
N LEU A 62 -11.12 -18.17 0.95
CA LEU A 62 -10.46 -17.28 1.91
C LEU A 62 -9.08 -17.83 2.30
N ALA A 63 -8.97 -19.13 2.60
CA ALA A 63 -7.69 -19.77 2.89
C ALA A 63 -6.72 -19.67 1.71
N ALA A 64 -7.19 -19.88 0.47
CA ALA A 64 -6.40 -19.74 -0.74
C ALA A 64 -5.90 -18.30 -0.95
N LEU A 65 -6.75 -17.29 -0.71
CA LEU A 65 -6.35 -15.88 -0.79
C LEU A 65 -5.24 -15.54 0.21
N PHE A 66 -5.36 -16.00 1.46
CA PHE A 66 -4.33 -15.79 2.47
C PHE A 66 -3.05 -16.57 2.19
N ALA A 67 -3.15 -17.81 1.66
CA ALA A 67 -1.99 -18.59 1.24
C ALA A 67 -1.25 -17.90 0.07
N LEU A 68 -2.00 -17.37 -0.91
CA LEU A 68 -1.44 -16.62 -2.02
C LEU A 68 -0.77 -15.32 -1.55
N ARG A 69 -1.40 -14.60 -0.62
CA ARG A 69 -0.82 -13.41 0.02
C ARG A 69 0.52 -13.74 0.67
N PHE A 70 0.56 -14.79 1.48
CA PHE A 70 1.77 -15.24 2.15
C PHE A 70 2.86 -15.62 1.15
N ALA A 71 2.51 -16.41 0.13
CA ALA A 71 3.44 -16.85 -0.92
C ALA A 71 4.04 -15.66 -1.67
N ILE A 72 3.22 -14.69 -2.10
CA ILE A 72 3.70 -13.50 -2.82
C ILE A 72 4.55 -12.62 -1.90
N SER A 73 4.14 -12.41 -0.65
CA SER A 73 4.92 -11.66 0.33
C SER A 73 6.29 -12.30 0.56
N ALA A 74 6.35 -13.62 0.72
CA ALA A 74 7.61 -14.35 0.87
C ALA A 74 8.47 -14.25 -0.40
N LEU A 75 7.87 -14.36 -1.58
CA LEU A 75 8.57 -14.30 -2.86
C LEU A 75 9.12 -12.89 -3.14
N ARG A 76 8.40 -11.82 -2.79
CA ARG A 76 8.86 -10.43 -2.90
C ARG A 76 10.16 -10.20 -2.12
N VAL A 77 10.29 -10.78 -0.93
CA VAL A 77 11.49 -10.63 -0.09
C VAL A 77 12.72 -11.31 -0.71
N HIS A 78 12.52 -12.40 -1.47
CA HIS A 78 13.62 -13.18 -2.04
C HIS A 78 13.95 -12.79 -3.49
N PHE A 79 12.98 -12.28 -4.25
CA PHE A 79 13.10 -12.03 -5.69
C PHE A 79 12.70 -10.61 -6.07
N ARG A 80 13.69 -9.77 -6.39
CA ARG A 80 13.49 -8.39 -6.88
C ARG A 80 12.60 -8.29 -8.11
N ALA A 81 12.61 -9.31 -8.98
CA ALA A 81 11.73 -9.33 -10.16
C ALA A 81 10.24 -9.38 -9.77
N VAL A 82 9.92 -10.13 -8.71
CA VAL A 82 8.56 -10.25 -8.20
C VAL A 82 8.16 -8.99 -7.45
N GLU A 83 9.08 -8.42 -6.67
CA GLU A 83 8.91 -7.09 -6.08
C GLU A 83 8.56 -6.05 -7.14
N HIS A 84 9.33 -5.93 -8.24
CA HIS A 84 9.05 -4.96 -9.30
C HIS A 84 7.81 -5.25 -10.14
N LEU A 85 7.38 -6.51 -10.22
CA LEU A 85 6.16 -6.89 -10.93
C LEU A 85 4.91 -6.57 -10.11
N VAL A 86 4.98 -6.79 -8.79
CA VAL A 86 3.84 -6.67 -7.89
C VAL A 86 3.74 -5.26 -7.30
N ASP A 87 4.88 -4.62 -7.04
CA ASP A 87 4.97 -3.30 -6.44
C ASP A 87 5.36 -2.25 -7.46
N THR A 88 4.54 -1.21 -7.56
CA THR A 88 4.95 0.03 -8.19
C THR A 88 6.03 0.66 -7.32
N ARG A 89 7.22 0.96 -7.88
CA ARG A 89 8.24 1.68 -7.11
C ARG A 89 7.70 3.05 -6.69
N PRO A 90 7.90 3.47 -5.43
CA PRO A 90 7.53 4.82 -5.01
C PRO A 90 8.25 5.85 -5.88
N ILE A 91 7.61 6.99 -6.15
CA ILE A 91 8.16 8.05 -7.01
C ILE A 91 8.09 9.40 -6.32
N ILE A 92 9.19 10.15 -6.38
CA ILE A 92 9.25 11.50 -5.81
C ILE A 92 8.47 12.49 -6.67
N LEU A 93 7.57 13.24 -6.04
CA LEU A 93 6.70 14.23 -6.70
C LEU A 93 7.11 15.67 -6.41
N MET A 94 7.78 15.90 -5.28
CA MET A 94 8.29 17.20 -4.86
C MET A 94 9.56 16.98 -4.03
N HIS A 95 10.56 17.84 -4.19
CA HIS A 95 11.81 17.79 -3.46
C HIS A 95 12.29 19.20 -3.12
N GLU A 96 12.62 19.45 -1.86
CA GLU A 96 13.11 20.74 -1.34
C GLU A 96 12.27 21.94 -1.85
N GLY A 97 10.98 21.93 -1.55
CA GLY A 97 10.06 23.00 -1.96
C GLY A 97 9.66 23.00 -3.44
N ARG A 98 10.30 22.19 -4.29
CA ARG A 98 10.09 22.23 -5.76
C ARG A 98 9.27 21.05 -6.25
N ILE A 99 8.13 21.35 -6.88
CA ILE A 99 7.29 20.36 -7.54
C ILE A 99 7.98 19.84 -8.82
N LEU A 100 7.97 18.52 -9.00
CA LEU A 100 8.57 17.84 -10.14
C LEU A 100 7.48 17.46 -11.16
N ASP A 101 7.15 18.38 -12.08
CA ASP A 101 6.00 18.21 -12.99
C ASP A 101 6.09 16.98 -13.90
N ASP A 102 7.30 16.58 -14.31
CA ASP A 102 7.48 15.34 -15.08
C ASP A 102 7.04 14.10 -14.30
N ASN A 103 7.35 14.07 -13.01
CA ASN A 103 6.97 12.96 -12.14
C ASN A 103 5.49 13.03 -11.77
N LEU A 104 4.91 14.23 -11.65
CA LEU A 104 3.46 14.40 -11.55
C LEU A 104 2.73 13.80 -12.76
N ARG A 105 3.21 14.06 -13.98
CA ARG A 105 2.64 13.48 -15.21
C ARG A 105 2.76 11.96 -15.25
N LEU A 106 3.91 11.42 -14.85
CA LEU A 106 4.13 9.96 -14.77
C LEU A 106 3.18 9.30 -13.76
N ALA A 107 3.02 9.93 -12.59
CA ALA A 107 2.15 9.44 -11.52
C ALA A 107 0.66 9.77 -11.74
N ARG A 108 0.32 10.52 -12.79
CA ARG A 108 -1.03 11.04 -13.06
C ARG A 108 -1.62 11.85 -11.89
N VAL A 109 -0.77 12.64 -11.24
CA VAL A 109 -1.10 13.51 -10.11
C VAL A 109 -1.13 14.95 -10.57
N THR A 110 -2.10 15.74 -10.12
CA THR A 110 -2.15 17.18 -10.40
C THR A 110 -1.48 17.99 -9.30
N ARG A 111 -1.09 19.23 -9.61
CA ARG A 111 -0.61 20.18 -8.58
C ARG A 111 -1.67 20.47 -7.50
N ALA A 112 -2.96 20.33 -7.83
CA ALA A 112 -4.05 20.50 -6.87
C ALA A 112 -4.08 19.36 -5.84
N ASP A 113 -3.82 18.13 -6.29
CA ASP A 113 -3.71 16.96 -5.42
C ASP A 113 -2.53 17.12 -4.45
N ILE A 114 -1.38 17.59 -4.94
CA ILE A 114 -0.22 17.91 -4.07
C ILE A 114 -0.61 18.92 -3.00
N ARG A 115 -1.26 20.03 -3.36
CA ARG A 115 -1.72 21.02 -2.37
C ARG A 115 -2.70 20.44 -1.36
N ALA A 116 -3.59 19.53 -1.79
CA ALA A 116 -4.49 18.84 -0.88
C ALA A 116 -3.72 17.97 0.13
N LYS A 117 -2.71 17.23 -0.35
CA LYS A 117 -1.85 16.39 0.50
C LYS A 117 -0.95 17.19 1.44
N LEU A 118 -0.44 18.34 1.01
CA LEU A 118 0.27 19.26 1.90
C LEU A 118 -0.62 19.76 3.04
N ARG A 119 -1.90 20.09 2.76
CA ARG A 119 -2.87 20.46 3.81
C ARG A 119 -3.17 19.30 4.75
N GLU A 120 -3.38 18.09 4.22
CA GLU A 120 -3.62 16.88 5.02
C GLU A 120 -2.46 16.61 5.99
N ALA A 121 -1.23 16.89 5.56
CA ALA A 121 -0.02 16.73 6.37
C ALA A 121 0.31 17.92 7.29
N ASN A 122 -0.50 18.98 7.31
CA ASN A 122 -0.20 20.25 7.99
C ASN A 122 1.14 20.89 7.57
N ALA A 123 1.56 20.71 6.31
CA ALA A 123 2.69 21.41 5.74
C ALA A 123 2.27 22.84 5.35
N LEU A 124 2.51 23.78 6.26
CA LEU A 124 1.99 25.16 6.16
C LEU A 124 2.71 25.98 5.08
N GLU A 125 4.00 25.73 4.90
CA GLU A 125 4.86 26.42 3.96
C GLU A 125 5.54 25.43 3.02
N PRO A 126 5.48 25.62 1.68
CA PRO A 126 6.14 24.74 0.72
C PRO A 126 7.64 24.59 0.97
N ASP A 127 8.32 25.63 1.47
CA ASP A 127 9.77 25.62 1.71
C ASP A 127 10.19 24.73 2.90
N GLN A 128 9.24 24.36 3.76
CA GLN A 128 9.46 23.39 4.85
C GLN A 128 9.32 21.95 4.36
N VAL A 129 8.82 21.72 3.14
CA VAL A 129 8.63 20.39 2.56
C VAL A 129 9.93 19.91 1.93
N ARG A 130 10.50 18.85 2.52
CA ARG A 130 11.74 18.22 2.05
C ARG A 130 11.47 17.23 0.94
N ALA A 131 10.40 16.46 1.04
CA ALA A 131 9.99 15.55 -0.01
C ALA A 131 8.48 15.27 0.00
N VAL A 132 7.92 15.04 -1.17
CA VAL A 132 6.60 14.42 -1.35
C VAL A 132 6.79 13.18 -2.20
N VAL A 133 6.35 12.03 -1.70
CA VAL A 133 6.54 10.72 -2.34
C VAL A 133 5.18 10.10 -2.61
N MET A 134 4.95 9.66 -3.84
CA MET A 134 3.87 8.74 -4.18
C MET A 134 4.33 7.35 -3.79
N GLU A 135 3.66 6.74 -2.83
CA GLU A 135 3.98 5.42 -2.33
C GLU A 135 3.48 4.32 -3.26
N ALA A 136 4.06 3.12 -3.13
CA ALA A 136 3.63 1.93 -3.88
C ALA A 136 2.15 1.58 -3.66
N THR A 137 1.55 2.06 -2.56
CA THR A 137 0.13 1.88 -2.23
C THR A 137 -0.79 2.81 -3.01
N GLY A 138 -0.25 3.88 -3.62
CA GLY A 138 -1.01 5.01 -4.17
C GLY A 138 -1.29 6.12 -3.16
N ASP A 139 -0.87 5.96 -1.90
CA ASP A 139 -0.90 7.05 -0.93
C ASP A 139 0.23 8.05 -1.20
N VAL A 140 0.08 9.27 -0.66
CA VAL A 140 1.09 10.31 -0.79
C VAL A 140 1.63 10.64 0.59
N SER A 141 2.94 10.44 0.76
CA SER A 141 3.67 10.82 1.96
C SER A 141 4.29 12.20 1.79
N VAL A 142 4.07 13.07 2.79
CA VAL A 142 4.65 14.41 2.83
C VAL A 142 5.65 14.45 3.99
N LEU A 143 6.91 14.69 3.67
CA LEU A 143 8.00 14.82 4.63
C LEU A 143 8.38 16.30 4.74
N HIS A 144 8.11 16.90 5.89
CA HIS A 144 8.37 18.30 6.17
C HIS A 144 9.04 18.48 7.54
N GLY A 145 9.75 19.59 7.71
CA GLY A 145 10.53 19.91 8.91
C GLY A 145 11.94 20.40 8.57
N ASP A 146 12.76 20.58 9.60
CA ASP A 146 14.08 21.21 9.42
C ASP A 146 15.04 20.36 8.57
N ARG A 147 15.07 19.04 8.81
CA ARG A 147 15.98 18.10 8.16
C ARG A 147 15.27 16.83 7.72
N LEU A 148 15.64 16.31 6.55
CA LEU A 148 15.27 14.99 6.08
C LEU A 148 16.46 14.04 6.21
N ASP A 149 16.25 12.86 6.81
CA ASP A 149 17.24 11.79 6.75
C ASP A 149 17.22 11.15 5.35
N PRO A 150 18.34 11.15 4.60
CA PRO A 150 18.41 10.55 3.26
C PRO A 150 18.02 9.06 3.24
N SER A 151 18.11 8.35 4.36
CA SER A 151 17.71 6.94 4.40
C SER A 151 16.22 6.73 4.10
N LEU A 152 15.37 7.74 4.35
CA LEU A 152 13.93 7.69 4.09
C LEU A 152 13.59 7.77 2.60
N LEU A 153 14.53 8.22 1.75
CA LEU A 153 14.36 8.26 0.29
C LEU A 153 14.98 7.06 -0.43
N LYS A 154 15.58 6.10 0.29
CA LYS A 154 16.11 4.87 -0.31
C LYS A 154 15.02 4.08 -1.01
N GLY A 155 15.26 3.64 -2.24
CA GLY A 155 14.27 2.93 -3.05
C GLY A 155 13.20 3.80 -3.70
N VAL A 156 13.19 5.12 -3.45
CA VAL A 156 12.30 6.07 -4.13
C VAL A 156 12.87 6.39 -5.51
N SER A 157 12.05 6.16 -6.54
CA SER A 157 12.37 6.49 -7.92
C SER A 157 12.35 8.00 -8.15
N TRP A 158 13.37 8.50 -8.83
CA TRP A 158 13.42 9.89 -9.31
C TRP A 158 12.68 10.11 -10.63
N GLY A 159 12.10 9.05 -11.20
CA GLY A 159 11.32 9.13 -12.43
C GLY A 159 12.16 9.62 -13.60
N ARG A 160 11.82 10.79 -14.14
CA ARG A 160 12.55 11.43 -15.26
C ARG A 160 13.51 12.54 -14.83
N VAL A 161 13.60 12.80 -13.52
CA VAL A 161 14.43 13.88 -12.99
C VAL A 161 15.74 13.31 -12.47
N THR A 162 16.84 14.03 -12.68
CA THR A 162 18.14 13.62 -12.14
C THR A 162 18.18 13.90 -10.62
N PRO A 163 18.60 12.92 -9.79
CA PRO A 163 18.79 13.16 -8.36
C PRO A 163 19.84 14.25 -8.13
N PRO A 164 19.69 15.11 -7.10
CA PRO A 164 20.76 16.00 -6.67
C PRO A 164 21.99 15.20 -6.21
N ALA A 165 23.18 15.81 -6.31
CA ALA A 165 24.43 15.21 -5.84
C ALA A 165 24.32 14.82 -4.35
N GLY A 166 24.49 13.53 -4.05
CA GLY A 166 24.26 12.95 -2.71
C GLY A 166 23.12 11.92 -2.65
N ASN A 167 22.17 11.99 -3.59
CA ASN A 167 21.01 11.08 -3.67
C ASN A 167 21.12 10.08 -4.84
N ALA A 168 22.29 9.95 -5.46
CA ALA A 168 22.51 9.14 -6.68
C ALA A 168 22.62 7.62 -6.43
N HIS A 169 22.69 7.19 -5.17
CA HIS A 169 22.84 5.78 -4.77
C HIS A 169 21.61 5.21 -4.03
N THR A 170 20.48 5.93 -4.02
CA THR A 170 19.22 5.49 -3.40
C THR A 170 18.34 4.66 -4.32
#